data_AF-A0A7Y0VTV1-F1
#
_entry.id   AF-A0A7Y0VTV1-F1
#
_cell.length_a   1.000
_cell.length_b   1.000
_cell.length_c   1.000
_cell.angle_alpha   90.00
_cell.angle_beta   90.00
_cell.angle_gamma   90.00
#
_symmetry.space_group_name_H-M   'P 1'
#
loop_
_entity.id
_entity.type
_entity.pdbx_description
1 polymer ?
#
loop_
_entity_poly.entity_id
_entity_poly.type
_entity_poly.pdbx_seq_one_letter_code
_entity_poly.pdbx_strand_id
1 'polypeptide(L)'
;MSVPKAQFGDAGRHTIIHELGHAMGLTHPGNYNGILDRSKIDSHEDSQSHSVMSYRGERTTYANHGGFRASAPQLDDIYAYQSKYGVNHQTRKDDTTYGFNSNTGRDFLSVNTKHDKMVAAIWDGGGNDTLDFSGYSQDQKISLEEGTFSDVGGLKGNVSIAYGATIENAKGGTGNDWLVGNAANNELRGGDGNDVLYGAEGSDKLWGGKGKDTCVYGNINDSSATAPDRIQDFVSGEDKVDVSGIRAQLGDKPLQLVSRFTGVSGEAIVAYDRQSNMSTLQISGKPNQPAFVLEVQGELQRSDIVS
;
A
#
# COMPACT_ATOMS: atom_id res chain seq x y z
N MET A 1 1.61 40.42 13.00
CA MET A 1 0.59 39.50 12.49
C MET A 1 0.46 38.38 13.50
N SER A 2 -0.72 38.16 14.09
CA SER A 2 -0.94 36.97 14.91
C SER A 2 -0.73 35.76 14.01
N VAL A 3 0.21 34.88 14.36
CA VAL A 3 0.29 33.59 13.69
C VAL A 3 -1.10 32.97 13.81
N PRO A 4 -1.74 32.52 12.71
CA PRO A 4 -2.96 31.72 12.81
C PRO A 4 -2.71 30.59 13.82
N LYS A 5 -3.78 30.00 14.37
CA LYS A 5 -3.62 28.72 15.08
C LYS A 5 -2.70 27.83 14.22
N ALA A 6 -1.66 27.28 14.84
CA ALA A 6 -0.64 26.44 14.21
C ALA A 6 -0.76 25.02 14.76
N GLN A 7 -2.00 24.55 14.84
CA GLN A 7 -2.37 23.22 15.29
C GLN A 7 -2.12 22.22 14.16
N PHE A 8 -1.98 20.94 14.51
CA PHE A 8 -1.89 19.86 13.54
C PHE A 8 -3.07 19.93 12.56
N GLY A 9 -2.76 19.91 11.26
CA GLY A 9 -3.75 19.87 10.19
C GLY A 9 -4.26 21.22 9.67
N ASP A 10 -3.83 22.34 10.25
CA ASP A 10 -4.32 23.67 9.88
C ASP A 10 -3.37 24.45 8.94
N ALA A 11 -3.86 25.59 8.46
CA ALA A 11 -3.11 26.45 7.57
C ALA A 11 -1.89 27.10 8.24
N GLY A 12 -1.95 27.38 9.55
CA GLY A 12 -0.82 27.97 10.26
C GLY A 12 0.36 27.02 10.36
N ARG A 13 0.12 25.76 10.72
CA ARG A 13 1.17 24.72 10.75
C ARG A 13 1.74 24.48 9.35
N HIS A 14 0.88 24.40 8.34
CA HIS A 14 1.30 24.25 6.95
C HIS A 14 2.21 25.40 6.49
N THR A 15 1.85 26.66 6.76
CA THR A 15 2.68 27.83 6.41
C THR A 15 4.04 27.77 7.11
N ILE A 16 4.11 27.34 8.38
CA ILE A 16 5.42 27.19 9.06
C ILE A 16 6.31 26.19 8.31
N ILE A 17 5.77 25.04 7.92
CA ILE A 17 6.55 24.03 7.17
C ILE A 17 6.97 24.56 5.79
N HIS A 18 6.08 25.29 5.10
CA HIS A 18 6.38 25.94 3.83
C HIS A 18 7.54 26.93 3.93
N GLU A 19 7.50 27.85 4.90
CA GLU A 19 8.57 28.84 5.08
C GLU A 19 9.89 28.20 5.54
N LEU A 20 9.83 27.12 6.33
CA LEU A 20 11.01 26.31 6.63
C LEU A 20 11.59 25.67 5.37
N GLY A 21 10.75 25.29 4.41
CA GLY A 21 11.21 24.83 3.09
C GLY A 21 12.01 25.87 2.34
N HIS A 22 11.55 27.12 2.29
CA HIS A 22 12.34 28.22 1.74
C HIS A 22 13.64 28.45 2.50
N ALA A 23 13.61 28.41 3.85
CA ALA A 23 14.82 28.57 4.66
C ALA A 23 15.85 27.46 4.40
N MET A 24 15.38 26.25 4.09
CA MET A 24 16.19 25.10 3.67
C MET A 24 16.44 25.10 2.14
N GLY A 25 16.09 26.18 1.45
CA GLY A 25 16.38 26.43 0.05
C GLY A 25 15.62 25.53 -0.93
N LEU A 26 14.38 25.18 -0.62
CA LEU A 26 13.39 24.77 -1.61
C LEU A 26 12.72 26.01 -2.23
N THR A 27 12.37 25.91 -3.50
CA THR A 27 11.56 26.89 -4.23
C THR A 27 10.16 26.35 -4.41
N HIS A 28 9.22 27.19 -4.84
CA HIS A 28 7.95 26.69 -5.36
C HIS A 28 8.18 25.76 -6.56
N PRO A 29 7.29 24.77 -6.81
CA PRO A 29 7.42 23.86 -7.95
C PRO A 29 7.27 24.54 -9.32
N GLY A 30 6.63 25.71 -9.38
CA GLY A 30 6.52 26.54 -10.59
C GLY A 30 7.12 27.93 -10.40
N ASN A 31 7.29 28.67 -11.49
CA ASN A 31 7.93 30.00 -11.48
C ASN A 31 6.98 31.13 -11.03
N TYR A 32 6.39 31.01 -9.85
CA TYR A 32 5.48 32.01 -9.27
C TYR A 32 5.93 32.44 -7.87
N ASN A 33 5.63 33.68 -7.49
CA ASN A 33 6.01 34.28 -6.19
C ASN A 33 4.82 35.00 -5.56
N GLY A 34 4.49 34.67 -4.31
CA GLY A 34 3.45 35.32 -3.50
C GLY A 34 1.99 35.15 -3.94
N ILE A 35 1.73 34.94 -5.24
CA ILE A 35 0.40 34.69 -5.83
C ILE A 35 0.55 33.61 -6.91
N LEU A 36 -0.37 32.63 -6.92
CA LEU A 36 -0.40 31.59 -7.94
C LEU A 36 -0.67 32.18 -9.33
N ASP A 37 0.32 32.11 -10.22
CA ASP A 37 0.19 32.39 -11.64
C ASP A 37 0.03 31.08 -12.41
N ARG A 38 -1.20 30.79 -12.85
CA ARG A 38 -1.54 29.52 -13.53
C ARG A 38 -0.82 29.33 -14.88
N SER A 39 -0.26 30.38 -15.46
CA SER A 39 0.50 30.30 -16.71
C SER A 39 1.93 29.81 -16.52
N LYS A 40 2.41 29.72 -15.27
CA LYS A 40 3.77 29.35 -14.88
C LYS A 40 3.83 28.05 -14.10
N ILE A 41 2.83 27.20 -14.32
CA ILE A 41 2.76 25.85 -13.78
C ILE A 41 3.54 24.95 -14.74
N ASP A 42 4.57 24.29 -14.23
CA ASP A 42 5.46 23.46 -15.05
C ASP A 42 5.08 21.97 -15.02
N SER A 43 4.25 21.53 -14.06
CA SER A 43 3.80 20.14 -13.93
C SER A 43 2.36 20.02 -13.39
N HIS A 44 1.72 18.88 -13.65
CA HIS A 44 0.39 18.58 -13.09
C HIS A 44 0.45 18.36 -11.58
N GLU A 45 1.58 17.85 -11.10
CA GLU A 45 1.89 17.44 -9.73
C GLU A 45 2.15 18.63 -8.81
N ASP A 46 2.44 19.84 -9.34
CA ASP A 46 2.45 21.10 -8.58
C ASP A 46 1.12 21.30 -7.83
N SER A 47 1.06 20.81 -6.60
CA SER A 47 -0.12 20.75 -5.76
C SER A 47 0.27 20.46 -4.32
N GLN A 48 -0.58 20.92 -3.39
CA GLN A 48 -0.42 20.61 -1.96
C GLN A 48 -0.58 19.12 -1.63
N SER A 49 -0.96 18.28 -2.60
CA SER A 49 -0.95 16.81 -2.46
C SER A 49 0.45 16.21 -2.60
N HIS A 50 1.38 16.89 -3.28
CA HIS A 50 2.74 16.40 -3.53
C HIS A 50 3.82 17.20 -2.83
N SER A 51 3.60 18.51 -2.66
CA SER A 51 4.58 19.43 -2.07
C SER A 51 3.89 20.51 -1.24
N VAL A 52 4.36 20.72 -0.02
CA VAL A 52 3.96 21.87 0.82
C VAL A 52 4.43 23.21 0.23
N MET A 53 5.38 23.18 -0.72
CA MET A 53 5.85 24.37 -1.43
C MET A 53 4.87 24.84 -2.50
N SER A 54 3.83 24.07 -2.82
CA SER A 54 2.84 24.48 -3.82
C SER A 54 1.83 25.49 -3.27
N TYR A 55 1.50 26.49 -4.09
CA TYR A 55 0.34 27.37 -3.83
C TYR A 55 -0.96 26.84 -4.45
N ARG A 56 -0.88 25.75 -5.21
CA ARG A 56 -2.08 25.06 -5.67
C ARG A 56 -2.62 24.22 -4.53
N GLY A 57 -3.93 24.27 -4.33
CA GLY A 57 -4.59 23.32 -3.44
C GLY A 57 -4.42 21.88 -3.92
N GLU A 58 -5.12 20.98 -3.25
CA GLU A 58 -5.13 19.56 -3.62
C GLU A 58 -5.50 19.34 -5.09
N ARG A 59 -4.97 18.27 -5.68
CA ARG A 59 -5.36 17.84 -7.02
C ARG A 59 -6.72 17.15 -6.96
N THR A 60 -7.81 17.92 -6.90
CA THR A 60 -9.17 17.44 -6.55
C THR A 60 -9.76 16.32 -7.43
N THR A 61 -9.18 16.04 -8.59
CA THR A 61 -9.54 14.86 -9.41
C THR A 61 -8.92 13.56 -8.92
N TYR A 62 -7.87 13.64 -8.10
CA TYR A 62 -7.05 12.52 -7.60
C TYR A 62 -7.03 12.46 -6.08
N ALA A 63 -6.88 13.60 -5.41
CA ALA A 63 -6.77 13.73 -3.96
C ALA A 63 -7.92 14.56 -3.37
N ASN A 64 -8.28 14.25 -2.13
CA ASN A 64 -9.22 15.02 -1.32
C ASN A 64 -8.89 14.83 0.16
N HIS A 65 -8.28 15.83 0.79
CA HIS A 65 -7.87 15.81 2.19
C HIS A 65 -8.94 16.42 3.11
N GLY A 66 -10.11 16.77 2.57
CA GLY A 66 -11.25 17.27 3.32
C GLY A 66 -10.94 18.55 4.10
N GLY A 67 -10.14 19.44 3.50
CA GLY A 67 -9.68 20.71 4.08
C GLY A 67 -8.57 20.58 5.12
N PHE A 68 -8.07 19.36 5.37
CA PHE A 68 -6.94 19.10 6.25
C PHE A 68 -5.63 19.36 5.50
N ARG A 69 -4.67 20.04 6.13
CA ARG A 69 -3.40 20.39 5.50
C ARG A 69 -2.24 19.58 6.04
N ALA A 70 -1.34 19.19 5.14
CA ALA A 70 -0.06 18.58 5.49
C ALA A 70 0.69 19.41 6.54
N SER A 71 1.16 18.74 7.59
CA SER A 71 1.90 19.33 8.73
C SER A 71 3.38 18.97 8.75
N ALA A 72 3.87 18.37 7.66
CA ALA A 72 5.23 17.92 7.42
C ALA A 72 5.52 17.92 5.90
N PRO A 73 6.80 17.85 5.47
CA PRO A 73 7.16 17.68 4.06
C PRO A 73 6.37 16.54 3.39
N GLN A 74 5.92 16.76 2.17
CA GLN A 74 5.24 15.76 1.33
C GLN A 74 6.24 15.07 0.39
N LEU A 75 5.74 14.17 -0.46
CA LEU A 75 6.55 13.25 -1.28
C LEU A 75 7.67 13.96 -2.04
N ASP A 76 7.34 15.02 -2.78
CA ASP A 76 8.29 15.74 -3.62
C ASP A 76 9.25 16.61 -2.79
N ASP A 77 8.78 17.11 -1.64
CA ASP A 77 9.62 17.86 -0.69
C ASP A 77 10.70 16.96 -0.11
N ILE A 78 10.33 15.73 0.31
CA ILE A 78 11.27 14.74 0.85
C ILE A 78 12.32 14.39 -0.20
N TYR A 79 11.89 14.09 -1.43
CA TYR A 79 12.81 13.80 -2.53
C TYR A 79 13.78 14.97 -2.80
N ALA A 80 13.28 16.21 -2.81
CA ALA A 80 14.09 17.40 -3.02
C ALA A 80 15.12 17.61 -1.90
N TYR A 81 14.72 17.42 -0.63
CA TYR A 81 15.64 17.50 0.50
C TYR A 81 16.71 16.43 0.43
N GLN A 82 16.34 15.18 0.19
CA GLN A 82 17.27 14.06 0.10
C GLN A 82 18.27 14.26 -1.05
N SER A 83 17.80 14.75 -2.21
CA SER A 83 18.66 15.07 -3.35
C SER A 83 19.70 16.14 -3.03
N LYS A 84 19.36 17.10 -2.15
CA LYS A 84 20.21 18.24 -1.82
C LYS A 84 21.15 17.97 -0.64
N TYR A 85 20.69 17.20 0.35
CA TYR A 85 21.36 17.06 1.65
C TYR A 85 21.76 15.62 1.99
N GLY A 86 21.38 14.65 1.15
CA GLY A 86 21.56 13.23 1.41
C GLY A 86 20.40 12.63 2.19
N VAL A 87 20.31 11.30 2.11
CA VAL A 87 19.25 10.50 2.73
C VAL A 87 19.61 10.19 4.19
N ASN A 88 18.66 10.39 5.12
CA ASN A 88 18.87 10.11 6.53
C ASN A 88 18.30 8.74 6.95
N HIS A 89 19.13 7.71 6.79
CA HIS A 89 18.83 6.33 7.22
C HIS A 89 18.89 6.10 8.74
N GLN A 90 19.16 7.12 9.57
CA GLN A 90 19.07 6.97 11.02
C GLN A 90 17.65 7.26 11.56
N THR A 91 16.78 7.85 10.73
CA THR A 91 15.41 8.15 11.13
C THR A 91 14.61 6.86 11.11
N ARG A 92 14.08 6.46 12.28
CA ARG A 92 13.12 5.33 12.41
C ARG A 92 13.62 3.99 11.88
N LYS A 93 14.93 3.78 11.83
CA LYS A 93 15.61 2.56 11.32
C LYS A 93 15.31 1.21 12.01
N ASP A 94 14.36 1.19 12.94
CA ASP A 94 13.90 0.03 13.70
C ASP A 94 12.38 -0.10 13.45
N ASP A 95 11.77 -1.24 13.80
CA ASP A 95 10.35 -1.51 13.53
C ASP A 95 9.40 -0.37 13.95
N THR A 96 8.77 0.25 12.95
CA THR A 96 7.92 1.42 13.11
C THR A 96 6.48 1.14 12.71
N THR A 97 5.54 1.55 13.55
CA THR A 97 4.10 1.56 13.21
C THR A 97 3.63 2.99 12.93
N TYR A 98 2.97 3.17 11.80
CA TYR A 98 2.35 4.41 11.33
C TYR A 98 0.83 4.31 11.39
N GLY A 99 0.13 5.41 11.66
CA GLY A 99 -1.33 5.41 11.79
C GLY A 99 -1.79 5.10 13.22
N PHE A 100 -2.72 4.15 13.38
CA PHE A 100 -3.13 3.66 14.70
C PHE A 100 -1.95 2.96 15.39
N ASN A 101 -1.95 2.97 16.72
CA ASN A 101 -0.89 2.33 17.52
C ASN A 101 0.53 2.85 17.20
N SER A 102 0.65 4.06 16.65
CA SER A 102 1.93 4.56 16.17
C SER A 102 2.97 4.71 17.29
N ASN A 103 4.21 4.29 17.01
CA ASN A 103 5.38 4.49 17.85
C ASN A 103 6.32 5.59 17.31
N THR A 104 5.90 6.32 16.28
CA THR A 104 6.75 7.33 15.59
C THR A 104 7.10 8.53 16.47
N GLY A 105 6.30 8.81 17.50
CA GLY A 105 6.37 10.04 18.29
C GLY A 105 6.18 11.29 17.42
N ARG A 106 5.39 11.21 16.34
CA ARG A 106 5.06 12.33 15.46
C ARG A 106 3.54 12.47 15.34
N ASP A 107 3.06 13.68 15.62
CA ASP A 107 1.64 14.05 15.53
C ASP A 107 1.07 13.74 14.13
N PHE A 108 1.79 14.12 13.08
CA PHE A 108 1.36 13.92 11.69
C PHE A 108 1.42 12.48 11.15
N LEU A 109 1.97 11.53 11.93
CA LEU A 109 2.06 10.11 11.58
C LEU A 109 1.22 9.21 12.50
N SER A 110 0.46 9.82 13.43
CA SER A 110 -0.31 9.11 14.44
C SER A 110 -1.81 9.37 14.27
N VAL A 111 -2.60 8.32 14.39
CA VAL A 111 -4.08 8.35 14.38
C VAL A 111 -4.54 7.71 15.69
N ASN A 112 -5.32 8.42 16.49
CA ASN A 112 -5.75 7.94 17.83
C ASN A 112 -7.23 7.56 17.85
N THR A 113 -8.03 8.15 16.95
CA THR A 113 -9.46 7.87 16.82
C THR A 113 -9.85 7.69 15.37
N LYS A 114 -10.97 7.00 15.12
CA LYS A 114 -11.55 6.82 13.77
C LYS A 114 -11.96 8.12 13.05
N HIS A 115 -11.90 9.26 13.75
CA HIS A 115 -12.22 10.58 13.21
C HIS A 115 -10.98 11.42 12.91
N ASP A 116 -9.82 10.97 13.37
CA ASP A 116 -8.55 11.65 13.10
C ASP A 116 -8.23 11.54 11.61
N LYS A 117 -7.50 12.52 11.10
CA LYS A 117 -7.07 12.56 9.69
C LYS A 117 -5.56 12.50 9.63
N MET A 118 -5.05 11.81 8.61
CA MET A 118 -3.63 11.75 8.31
C MET A 118 -3.39 12.25 6.89
N VAL A 119 -2.54 13.27 6.74
CA VAL A 119 -2.02 13.75 5.46
C VAL A 119 -0.51 13.79 5.57
N ALA A 120 0.17 12.79 5.01
CA ALA A 120 1.59 12.58 5.24
C ALA A 120 2.27 11.78 4.12
N ALA A 121 3.52 12.14 3.84
CA ALA A 121 4.46 11.28 3.15
C ALA A 121 5.38 10.62 4.18
N ILE A 122 5.55 9.30 4.08
CA ILE A 122 6.30 8.48 5.04
C ILE A 122 7.70 8.26 4.52
N TRP A 123 8.69 8.73 5.29
CA TRP A 123 10.08 8.33 5.13
C TRP A 123 10.42 7.35 6.25
N ASP A 124 11.07 6.24 5.94
CA ASP A 124 11.65 5.32 6.93
C ASP A 124 13.08 4.94 6.53
N GLY A 125 13.97 4.80 7.51
CA GLY A 125 15.36 4.41 7.33
C GLY A 125 15.60 2.90 7.32
N GLY A 126 14.61 2.09 7.70
CA GLY A 126 14.64 0.63 7.70
C GLY A 126 13.96 0.03 8.94
N GLY A 127 13.93 -1.30 9.03
CA GLY A 127 13.17 -2.01 10.07
C GLY A 127 12.16 -2.93 9.42
N ASN A 128 11.22 -3.46 10.21
CA ASN A 128 10.01 -4.09 9.72
C ASN A 128 8.80 -3.26 10.14
N ASP A 129 8.28 -2.49 9.19
CA ASP A 129 7.37 -1.39 9.43
C ASP A 129 5.93 -1.73 9.10
N THR A 130 4.98 -1.02 9.69
CA THR A 130 3.54 -1.29 9.54
C THR A 130 2.75 -0.01 9.29
N LEU A 131 1.95 0.02 8.23
CA LEU A 131 0.81 0.92 8.12
C LEU A 131 -0.40 0.31 8.84
N ASP A 132 -0.76 0.84 10.01
CA ASP A 132 -1.88 0.35 10.80
C ASP A 132 -3.07 1.31 10.65
N PHE A 133 -4.03 0.93 9.81
CA PHE A 133 -5.26 1.69 9.57
C PHE A 133 -6.51 0.99 10.11
N SER A 134 -6.31 0.11 11.09
CA SER A 134 -7.33 -0.80 11.64
C SER A 134 -8.52 -0.16 12.33
N GLY A 135 -8.38 1.08 12.79
CA GLY A 135 -9.48 1.80 13.45
C GLY A 135 -10.45 2.51 12.50
N TYR A 136 -10.21 2.52 11.19
CA TYR A 136 -11.13 3.14 10.22
C TYR A 136 -12.22 2.17 9.77
N SER A 137 -13.35 2.72 9.32
CA SER A 137 -14.52 1.95 8.86
C SER A 137 -14.94 2.27 7.43
N GLN A 138 -14.25 3.22 6.79
CA GLN A 138 -14.42 3.57 5.39
C GLN A 138 -13.62 2.59 4.55
N ASP A 139 -14.08 2.29 3.33
CA ASP A 139 -13.28 1.57 2.34
C ASP A 139 -11.96 2.32 2.08
N GLN A 140 -10.85 1.60 2.12
CA GLN A 140 -9.49 2.12 1.98
C GLN A 140 -8.80 1.54 0.77
N LYS A 141 -7.80 2.25 0.25
CA LYS A 141 -6.85 1.74 -0.73
C LYS A 141 -5.46 1.99 -0.22
N ILE A 142 -4.75 0.94 0.16
CA ILE A 142 -3.46 0.99 0.83
C ILE A 142 -2.44 0.35 -0.11
N SER A 143 -1.41 1.10 -0.45
CA SER A 143 -0.29 0.66 -1.28
C SER A 143 1.00 0.78 -0.50
N LEU A 144 1.79 -0.30 -0.48
CA LEU A 144 3.13 -0.35 0.12
C LEU A 144 4.26 -0.02 -0.88
N GLU A 145 3.93 0.23 -2.15
CA GLU A 145 4.86 0.68 -3.18
C GLU A 145 5.37 2.11 -2.89
N GLU A 146 6.68 2.31 -2.96
CA GLU A 146 7.28 3.64 -2.82
C GLU A 146 6.80 4.63 -3.90
N GLY A 147 6.69 5.91 -3.57
CA GLY A 147 6.24 6.93 -4.51
C GLY A 147 4.74 6.85 -4.87
N THR A 148 3.98 5.90 -4.31
CA THR A 148 2.53 5.83 -4.50
C THR A 148 1.75 6.49 -3.38
N PHE A 149 0.47 6.74 -3.63
CA PHE A 149 -0.47 7.28 -2.66
C PHE A 149 -1.57 6.27 -2.34
N SER A 150 -2.06 6.37 -1.11
CA SER A 150 -3.14 5.60 -0.53
C SER A 150 -4.33 6.51 -0.20
N ASP A 151 -5.53 5.93 -0.29
CA ASP A 151 -6.80 6.50 0.16
C ASP A 151 -7.10 5.93 1.56
N VAL A 152 -6.95 6.75 2.61
CA VAL A 152 -6.99 6.27 4.00
C VAL A 152 -7.98 7.11 4.82
N GLY A 153 -8.80 6.45 5.64
CA GLY A 153 -9.70 7.12 6.59
C GLY A 153 -10.79 7.99 5.94
N GLY A 154 -11.24 7.61 4.74
CA GLY A 154 -12.25 8.35 3.96
C GLY A 154 -11.71 9.60 3.23
N LEU A 155 -10.40 9.81 3.23
CA LEU A 155 -9.73 10.78 2.38
C LEU A 155 -9.21 10.10 1.10
N LYS A 156 -8.72 10.91 0.15
CA LYS A 156 -8.09 10.41 -1.09
C LYS A 156 -6.69 10.96 -1.28
N GLY A 157 -5.77 10.12 -1.72
CA GLY A 157 -4.38 10.48 -2.00
C GLY A 157 -3.72 11.23 -0.85
N ASN A 158 -3.94 10.78 0.38
CA ASN A 158 -3.56 11.51 1.60
C ASN A 158 -2.37 10.88 2.33
N VAL A 159 -2.10 9.60 2.13
CA VAL A 159 -0.90 8.95 2.67
C VAL A 159 -0.02 8.51 1.50
N SER A 160 1.27 8.78 1.54
CA SER A 160 2.24 8.27 0.56
C SER A 160 3.48 7.72 1.22
N ILE A 161 4.23 6.90 0.49
CA ILE A 161 5.54 6.39 0.89
C ILE A 161 6.60 7.12 0.07
N ALA A 162 7.63 7.64 0.71
CA ALA A 162 8.71 8.35 0.04
C ALA A 162 9.59 7.39 -0.78
N TYR A 163 10.16 7.87 -1.88
CA TYR A 163 11.16 7.11 -2.63
C TYR A 163 12.33 6.70 -1.75
N GLY A 164 12.78 5.46 -1.91
CA GLY A 164 13.82 4.79 -1.15
C GLY A 164 13.38 4.22 0.20
N ALA A 165 12.12 4.38 0.60
CA ALA A 165 11.59 3.78 1.83
C ALA A 165 10.86 2.47 1.51
N THR A 166 11.06 1.46 2.35
CA THR A 166 10.32 0.19 2.29
C THR A 166 9.43 0.09 3.52
N ILE A 167 8.17 -0.29 3.32
CA ILE A 167 7.23 -0.58 4.40
C ILE A 167 6.69 -1.99 4.15
N GLU A 168 6.80 -2.87 5.13
CA GLU A 168 6.57 -4.30 4.94
C GLU A 168 5.13 -4.69 5.18
N ASN A 169 4.41 -4.02 6.08
CA ASN A 169 3.14 -4.54 6.57
C ASN A 169 2.01 -3.52 6.44
N ALA A 170 0.80 -4.01 6.22
CA ALA A 170 -0.41 -3.20 6.18
C ALA A 170 -1.56 -3.87 6.93
N LYS A 171 -2.34 -3.05 7.65
CA LYS A 171 -3.63 -3.44 8.21
C LYS A 171 -4.70 -2.49 7.68
N GLY A 172 -5.68 -3.07 6.97
CA GLY A 172 -6.95 -2.44 6.67
C GLY A 172 -7.80 -2.29 7.94
N GLY A 173 -9.04 -1.88 7.77
CA GLY A 173 -10.00 -1.54 8.81
C GLY A 173 -11.22 -2.45 8.83
N THR A 174 -12.39 -1.86 9.00
CA THR A 174 -13.68 -2.57 8.92
C THR A 174 -14.47 -2.28 7.64
N GLY A 175 -13.83 -1.61 6.67
CA GLY A 175 -14.39 -1.30 5.35
C GLY A 175 -14.02 -2.39 4.33
N ASN A 176 -14.46 -2.25 3.08
CA ASN A 176 -14.01 -3.14 2.01
C ASN A 176 -12.72 -2.56 1.42
N ASP A 177 -11.59 -3.06 1.88
CA ASP A 177 -10.29 -2.45 1.65
C ASP A 177 -9.53 -3.12 0.51
N TRP A 178 -8.68 -2.35 -0.16
CA TRP A 178 -7.76 -2.83 -1.19
C TRP A 178 -6.34 -2.65 -0.69
N LEU A 179 -5.64 -3.75 -0.43
CA LEU A 179 -4.26 -3.76 0.08
C LEU A 179 -3.32 -4.30 -1.01
N VAL A 180 -2.33 -3.50 -1.35
CA VAL A 180 -1.29 -3.83 -2.32
C VAL A 180 0.07 -3.80 -1.62
N GLY A 181 0.77 -4.93 -1.65
CA GLY A 181 2.13 -5.09 -1.18
C GLY A 181 3.18 -4.46 -2.10
N ASN A 182 4.42 -4.87 -1.93
CA ASN A 182 5.57 -4.44 -2.72
C ASN A 182 6.48 -5.65 -3.00
N ALA A 183 7.76 -5.43 -3.32
CA ALA A 183 8.68 -6.53 -3.63
C ALA A 183 9.34 -7.18 -2.39
N ALA A 184 9.03 -6.69 -1.18
CA ALA A 184 9.48 -7.28 0.07
C ALA A 184 8.45 -8.29 0.58
N ASN A 185 8.84 -9.14 1.54
CA ASN A 185 7.89 -10.03 2.19
C ASN A 185 6.90 -9.21 3.02
N ASN A 186 5.63 -9.25 2.66
CA ASN A 186 4.59 -8.45 3.31
C ASN A 186 3.70 -9.27 4.26
N GLU A 187 3.29 -8.65 5.38
CA GLU A 187 2.10 -9.09 6.13
C GLU A 187 0.93 -8.14 5.83
N LEU A 188 -0.05 -8.64 5.08
CA LEU A 188 -1.26 -7.90 4.71
C LEU A 188 -2.46 -8.45 5.48
N ARG A 189 -3.17 -7.59 6.20
CA ARG A 189 -4.37 -7.95 6.97
C ARG A 189 -5.54 -7.07 6.52
N GLY A 190 -6.54 -7.66 5.87
CA GLY A 190 -7.75 -6.95 5.40
C GLY A 190 -8.54 -6.38 6.57
N GLY A 191 -9.03 -7.28 7.44
CA GLY A 191 -9.73 -6.90 8.66
C GLY A 191 -11.14 -7.44 8.68
N ASP A 192 -12.12 -6.57 8.91
CA ASP A 192 -13.53 -6.91 8.65
C ASP A 192 -13.92 -6.25 7.32
N GLY A 193 -14.70 -6.90 6.47
CA GLY A 193 -15.04 -6.34 5.15
C GLY A 193 -14.93 -7.39 4.07
N ASN A 194 -15.20 -7.02 2.81
CA ASN A 194 -14.84 -7.87 1.68
C ASN A 194 -13.59 -7.28 1.05
N ASP A 195 -12.43 -7.76 1.48
CA ASP A 195 -11.15 -7.14 1.18
C ASP A 195 -10.50 -7.76 -0.07
N VAL A 196 -9.67 -6.96 -0.74
CA VAL A 196 -8.84 -7.40 -1.86
C VAL A 196 -7.38 -7.25 -1.47
N LEU A 197 -6.65 -8.36 -1.47
CA LEU A 197 -5.24 -8.42 -1.08
C LEU A 197 -4.39 -8.84 -2.27
N TYR A 198 -3.35 -8.07 -2.60
CA TYR A 198 -2.37 -8.37 -3.62
C TYR A 198 -0.96 -8.27 -3.01
N GLY A 199 -0.32 -9.42 -2.75
CA GLY A 199 1.01 -9.47 -2.13
C GLY A 199 2.11 -8.87 -3.00
N ALA A 200 2.02 -9.08 -4.32
CA ALA A 200 3.05 -8.78 -5.32
C ALA A 200 4.22 -9.77 -5.26
N GLU A 201 5.48 -9.33 -5.27
CA GLU A 201 6.63 -10.23 -5.23
C GLU A 201 7.09 -10.42 -3.79
N GLY A 202 7.37 -11.65 -3.37
CA GLY A 202 7.85 -11.89 -2.02
C GLY A 202 7.46 -13.28 -1.56
N SER A 203 7.66 -13.54 -0.28
CA SER A 203 6.96 -14.61 0.43
C SER A 203 6.02 -13.94 1.41
N ASP A 204 4.79 -13.70 0.96
CA ASP A 204 3.83 -12.89 1.66
C ASP A 204 2.95 -13.73 2.57
N LYS A 205 2.44 -13.09 3.62
CA LYS A 205 1.41 -13.66 4.49
C LYS A 205 0.16 -12.80 4.40
N LEU A 206 -0.92 -13.42 3.96
CA LEU A 206 -2.18 -12.75 3.69
C LEU A 206 -3.23 -13.23 4.68
N TRP A 207 -3.89 -12.28 5.35
CA TRP A 207 -5.06 -12.51 6.18
C TRP A 207 -6.22 -11.72 5.59
N GLY A 208 -7.24 -12.40 5.08
CA GLY A 208 -8.48 -11.73 4.65
C GLY A 208 -9.20 -11.14 5.86
N GLY A 209 -9.41 -11.98 6.87
CA GLY A 209 -10.11 -11.65 8.09
C GLY A 209 -11.57 -12.07 8.02
N LYS A 210 -12.51 -11.19 8.41
CA LYS A 210 -13.95 -11.50 8.35
C LYS A 210 -14.56 -10.91 7.08
N GLY A 211 -15.15 -11.78 6.28
CA GLY A 211 -16.01 -11.42 5.17
C GLY A 211 -15.70 -12.29 3.98
N LYS A 212 -15.90 -11.77 2.77
CA LYS A 212 -15.61 -12.51 1.54
C LYS A 212 -14.42 -11.89 0.86
N ASP A 213 -13.25 -12.42 1.17
CA ASP A 213 -11.99 -11.78 0.79
C ASP A 213 -11.44 -12.39 -0.50
N THR A 214 -10.68 -11.60 -1.24
CA THR A 214 -10.05 -12.04 -2.49
C THR A 214 -8.55 -11.81 -2.43
N CYS A 215 -7.78 -12.90 -2.43
CA CYS A 215 -6.34 -12.85 -2.62
C CYS A 215 -6.03 -12.94 -4.12
N VAL A 216 -5.43 -11.89 -4.68
CA VAL A 216 -5.18 -11.72 -6.12
C VAL A 216 -3.74 -12.07 -6.45
N TYR A 217 -3.54 -12.70 -7.59
CA TYR A 217 -2.25 -13.05 -8.17
C TYR A 217 -2.24 -12.68 -9.65
N GLY A 218 -1.46 -11.65 -9.97
CA GLY A 218 -1.39 -10.99 -11.27
C GLY A 218 -0.34 -11.63 -12.19
N ASN A 219 0.76 -12.13 -11.63
CA ASN A 219 1.85 -12.77 -12.36
C ASN A 219 2.24 -14.11 -11.75
N ILE A 220 2.77 -14.99 -12.59
CA ILE A 220 3.23 -16.32 -12.18
C ILE A 220 4.36 -16.28 -11.14
N ASN A 221 5.08 -15.16 -11.06
CA ASN A 221 6.20 -14.96 -10.14
C ASN A 221 5.79 -14.34 -8.80
N ASP A 222 4.54 -13.90 -8.65
CA ASP A 222 4.06 -13.26 -7.42
C ASP A 222 4.25 -14.24 -6.23
N SER A 223 4.03 -15.53 -6.45
CA SER A 223 4.22 -16.57 -5.42
C SER A 223 5.01 -17.75 -6.00
N SER A 224 6.34 -17.72 -5.86
CA SER A 224 7.25 -18.68 -6.50
C SER A 224 7.42 -19.97 -5.69
N ALA A 225 7.94 -21.03 -6.31
CA ALA A 225 8.23 -22.28 -5.60
C ALA A 225 9.30 -22.15 -4.48
N THR A 226 10.19 -21.14 -4.56
CA THR A 226 11.25 -20.88 -3.58
C THR A 226 10.86 -19.86 -2.50
N ALA A 227 9.80 -19.09 -2.77
CA ALA A 227 9.24 -18.08 -1.89
C ALA A 227 7.72 -18.10 -2.13
N PRO A 228 7.02 -19.13 -1.62
CA PRO A 228 5.58 -19.19 -1.75
C PRO A 228 4.94 -18.23 -0.74
N ASP A 229 3.84 -17.64 -1.16
CA ASP A 229 2.89 -16.96 -0.30
C ASP A 229 2.10 -17.96 0.53
N ARG A 230 1.57 -17.44 1.63
CA ARG A 230 0.63 -18.15 2.47
C ARG A 230 -0.58 -17.30 2.82
N ILE A 231 -1.76 -17.79 2.43
CA ILE A 231 -3.04 -17.31 2.96
C ILE A 231 -3.29 -18.00 4.30
N GLN A 232 -3.55 -17.23 5.35
CA GLN A 232 -3.43 -17.67 6.74
C GLN A 232 -4.77 -18.04 7.40
N ASP A 233 -5.89 -17.59 6.86
CA ASP A 233 -7.22 -17.71 7.48
C ASP A 233 -8.35 -18.02 6.47
N PHE A 234 -8.00 -18.68 5.36
CA PHE A 234 -8.90 -18.93 4.24
C PHE A 234 -10.16 -19.74 4.61
N VAL A 235 -11.32 -19.25 4.20
CA VAL A 235 -12.64 -19.87 4.38
C VAL A 235 -13.23 -20.25 3.02
N SER A 236 -13.20 -21.56 2.70
CA SER A 236 -13.80 -22.10 1.47
C SER A 236 -15.28 -21.74 1.34
N GLY A 237 -15.70 -21.39 0.12
CA GLY A 237 -17.07 -20.96 -0.18
C GLY A 237 -17.36 -19.48 0.14
N GLU A 238 -16.50 -18.82 0.94
CA GLU A 238 -16.57 -17.38 1.21
C GLU A 238 -15.46 -16.66 0.44
N ASP A 239 -14.22 -17.03 0.71
CA ASP A 239 -13.03 -16.40 0.12
C ASP A 239 -12.73 -16.89 -1.30
N LYS A 240 -11.91 -16.10 -2.00
CA LYS A 240 -11.44 -16.39 -3.36
C LYS A 240 -9.94 -16.22 -3.51
N VAL A 241 -9.37 -17.09 -4.32
CA VAL A 241 -8.03 -16.93 -4.89
C VAL A 241 -8.21 -16.57 -6.36
N ASP A 242 -7.87 -15.34 -6.73
CA ASP A 242 -7.96 -14.85 -8.10
C ASP A 242 -6.60 -14.95 -8.79
N VAL A 243 -6.49 -15.89 -9.74
CA VAL A 243 -5.32 -16.13 -10.59
C VAL A 243 -5.60 -15.77 -12.05
N SER A 244 -6.61 -14.94 -12.32
CA SER A 244 -6.99 -14.54 -13.68
C SER A 244 -5.87 -13.76 -14.40
N GLY A 245 -5.05 -13.01 -13.66
CA GLY A 245 -3.85 -12.37 -14.19
C GLY A 245 -2.82 -13.39 -14.68
N ILE A 246 -2.56 -14.43 -13.88
CA ILE A 246 -1.71 -15.57 -14.29
C ILE A 246 -2.30 -16.27 -15.52
N ARG A 247 -3.62 -16.53 -15.54
CA ARG A 247 -4.28 -17.14 -16.70
C ARG A 247 -4.02 -16.31 -17.97
N ALA A 248 -4.21 -14.99 -17.90
CA ALA A 248 -3.97 -14.08 -19.00
C ALA A 248 -2.50 -14.13 -19.47
N GLN A 249 -1.54 -14.15 -18.53
CA GLN A 249 -0.11 -14.28 -18.82
C GLN A 249 0.23 -15.59 -19.54
N LEU A 250 -0.46 -16.68 -19.22
CA LEU A 250 -0.26 -18.01 -19.81
C LEU A 250 -1.04 -18.25 -21.12
N GLY A 251 -1.60 -17.19 -21.71
CA GLY A 251 -2.31 -17.25 -23.00
C GLY A 251 -3.82 -17.39 -22.89
N ASP A 252 -4.39 -17.07 -21.73
CA ASP A 252 -5.83 -16.88 -21.46
C ASP A 252 -6.72 -18.10 -21.75
N LYS A 253 -6.16 -19.31 -21.65
CA LYS A 253 -6.92 -20.56 -21.69
C LYS A 253 -7.32 -20.95 -20.26
N PRO A 254 -8.50 -21.57 -20.05
CA PRO A 254 -8.88 -22.07 -18.73
C PRO A 254 -7.80 -22.99 -18.13
N LEU A 255 -7.52 -22.83 -16.84
CA LEU A 255 -6.58 -23.69 -16.14
C LEU A 255 -7.04 -25.15 -16.19
N GLN A 256 -6.10 -26.05 -16.43
CA GLN A 256 -6.35 -27.49 -16.54
C GLN A 256 -5.99 -28.18 -15.23
N LEU A 257 -6.99 -28.58 -14.45
CA LEU A 257 -6.73 -29.34 -13.23
C LEU A 257 -6.26 -30.75 -13.55
N VAL A 258 -5.09 -31.10 -13.02
CA VAL A 258 -4.43 -32.39 -13.22
C VAL A 258 -4.00 -32.98 -11.89
N SER A 259 -3.78 -34.29 -11.83
CA SER A 259 -3.20 -34.96 -10.66
C SER A 259 -1.67 -34.94 -10.64
N ARG A 260 -1.05 -34.63 -11.78
CA ARG A 260 0.39 -34.43 -11.97
C ARG A 260 0.61 -33.58 -13.21
N PHE A 261 1.67 -32.77 -13.23
CA PHE A 261 2.04 -32.02 -14.43
C PHE A 261 2.45 -32.97 -15.56
N THR A 262 1.98 -32.68 -16.77
CA THR A 262 2.35 -33.38 -18.02
C THR A 262 3.26 -32.54 -18.91
N GLY A 263 3.48 -31.27 -18.52
CA GLY A 263 4.34 -30.33 -19.22
C GLY A 263 3.58 -29.31 -20.05
N VAL A 264 2.26 -29.24 -19.90
CA VAL A 264 1.41 -28.24 -20.55
C VAL A 264 1.36 -26.97 -19.70
N SER A 265 1.49 -25.81 -20.33
CA SER A 265 1.33 -24.51 -19.69
C SER A 265 -0.12 -24.31 -19.24
N GLY A 266 -0.33 -23.78 -18.03
CA GLY A 266 -1.67 -23.59 -17.46
C GLY A 266 -2.28 -24.86 -16.85
N GLU A 267 -1.51 -25.95 -16.71
CA GLU A 267 -1.88 -27.02 -15.79
C GLU A 267 -1.82 -26.53 -14.35
N ALA A 268 -2.78 -26.96 -13.53
CA ALA A 268 -2.85 -26.62 -12.12
C ALA A 268 -3.10 -27.86 -11.27
N ILE A 269 -2.49 -27.90 -10.08
CA ILE A 269 -2.70 -28.95 -9.07
C ILE A 269 -3.21 -28.28 -7.81
N VAL A 270 -4.32 -28.79 -7.27
CA VAL A 270 -4.84 -28.43 -5.97
C VAL A 270 -4.76 -29.65 -5.07
N ALA A 271 -4.03 -29.53 -3.95
CA ALA A 271 -3.95 -30.57 -2.94
C ALA A 271 -4.44 -30.04 -1.59
N TYR A 272 -4.91 -30.94 -0.73
CA TYR A 272 -5.31 -30.63 0.64
C TYR A 272 -4.82 -31.72 1.59
N ASP A 273 -4.07 -31.31 2.60
CA ASP A 273 -3.64 -32.16 3.70
C ASP A 273 -4.50 -31.88 4.94
N ARG A 274 -5.32 -32.86 5.31
CA ARG A 274 -6.19 -32.81 6.50
C ARG A 274 -5.46 -32.76 7.82
N GLN A 275 -4.21 -33.27 7.88
CA GLN A 275 -3.46 -33.30 9.15
C GLN A 275 -2.95 -31.91 9.52
N SER A 276 -2.43 -31.18 8.54
CA SER A 276 -1.94 -29.80 8.70
C SER A 276 -3.03 -28.75 8.48
N ASN A 277 -4.20 -29.14 7.96
CA ASN A 277 -5.26 -28.24 7.48
C ASN A 277 -4.71 -27.22 6.47
N MET A 278 -3.89 -27.70 5.54
CA MET A 278 -3.23 -26.88 4.53
C MET A 278 -3.56 -27.38 3.13
N SER A 279 -3.96 -26.46 2.27
CA SER A 279 -4.02 -26.65 0.84
C SER A 279 -2.80 -26.08 0.14
N THR A 280 -2.50 -26.64 -1.04
CA THR A 280 -1.54 -26.06 -1.98
C THR A 280 -2.18 -25.89 -3.34
N LEU A 281 -1.93 -24.75 -3.96
CA LEU A 281 -2.22 -24.49 -5.38
C LEU A 281 -0.90 -24.33 -6.12
N GLN A 282 -0.70 -25.14 -7.15
CA GLN A 282 0.48 -25.08 -8.00
C GLN A 282 0.04 -24.84 -9.45
N ILE A 283 0.68 -23.90 -10.16
CA ILE A 283 0.41 -23.62 -11.57
C ILE A 283 1.70 -23.76 -12.39
N SER A 284 1.61 -24.49 -13.49
CA SER A 284 2.71 -24.75 -14.42
C SER A 284 2.93 -23.57 -15.38
N GLY A 285 4.15 -23.03 -15.39
CA GLY A 285 4.63 -22.04 -16.37
C GLY A 285 5.80 -22.54 -17.25
N LYS A 286 6.34 -23.73 -16.96
CA LYS A 286 7.38 -24.43 -17.74
C LYS A 286 7.12 -25.94 -17.70
N PRO A 287 7.71 -26.76 -18.60
CA PRO A 287 7.48 -28.20 -18.58
C PRO A 287 7.92 -28.84 -17.26
N ASN A 288 6.99 -29.51 -16.57
CA ASN A 288 7.19 -30.43 -15.45
C ASN A 288 7.56 -29.85 -14.07
N GLN A 289 7.51 -28.52 -13.86
CA GLN A 289 7.69 -27.92 -12.54
C GLN A 289 6.69 -26.77 -12.32
N PRO A 290 6.22 -26.56 -11.07
CA PRO A 290 5.38 -25.42 -10.77
C PRO A 290 6.18 -24.13 -10.95
N ALA A 291 5.60 -23.16 -11.64
CA ALA A 291 6.13 -21.81 -11.70
C ALA A 291 5.53 -20.94 -10.58
N PHE A 292 4.28 -21.21 -10.23
CA PHE A 292 3.56 -20.61 -9.11
C PHE A 292 3.23 -21.68 -8.07
N VAL A 293 3.42 -21.34 -6.79
CA VAL A 293 3.08 -22.18 -5.65
C VAL A 293 2.46 -21.30 -4.59
N LEU A 294 1.25 -21.62 -4.14
CA LEU A 294 0.55 -20.93 -3.07
C LEU A 294 0.21 -21.92 -1.96
N GLU A 295 0.46 -21.52 -0.72
CA GLU A 295 0.03 -22.24 0.48
C GLU A 295 -1.24 -21.60 1.05
N VAL A 296 -2.21 -22.42 1.46
CA VAL A 296 -3.50 -21.94 1.97
C VAL A 296 -3.83 -22.66 3.26
N GLN A 297 -3.93 -21.93 4.38
CA GLN A 297 -4.41 -22.46 5.64
C GLN A 297 -5.94 -22.59 5.58
N GLY A 298 -6.41 -23.80 5.28
CA GLY A 298 -7.80 -24.10 4.98
C GLY A 298 -7.90 -25.06 3.80
N GLU A 299 -9.11 -25.58 3.54
CA GLU A 299 -9.37 -26.40 2.36
C GLU A 299 -9.65 -25.48 1.17
N LEU A 300 -8.76 -25.43 0.18
CA LEU A 300 -8.99 -24.69 -1.07
C LEU A 300 -9.75 -25.58 -2.06
N GLN A 301 -10.99 -25.20 -2.40
CA GLN A 301 -11.78 -25.91 -3.41
C GLN A 301 -11.65 -25.26 -4.78
N ARG A 302 -11.92 -26.04 -5.83
CA ARG A 302 -11.93 -25.54 -7.21
C ARG A 302 -12.87 -24.34 -7.38
N SER A 303 -14.02 -24.34 -6.70
CA SER A 303 -15.01 -23.25 -6.74
C SER A 303 -14.53 -21.95 -6.10
N ASP A 304 -13.40 -21.98 -5.40
CA ASP A 304 -12.81 -20.81 -4.77
C ASP A 304 -11.71 -20.17 -5.63
N ILE A 305 -11.30 -20.84 -6.70
CA ILE A 305 -10.30 -20.33 -7.63
C ILE A 305 -11.02 -19.60 -8.77
N VAL A 306 -10.76 -18.30 -8.88
CA VAL A 306 -11.13 -17.48 -10.03
C VAL A 306 -9.95 -17.52 -10.99
N SER A 307 -10.13 -18.14 -12.16
CA SER A 307 -9.07 -18.27 -13.16
C SER A 307 -9.55 -17.82 -14.50
#